data_AF-A0A4Q5YXT7-F1
#
_entry.id   AF-A0A4Q5YXT7-F1
#
_cell.length_a   1.000
_cell.length_b   1.000
_cell.length_c   1.000
_cell.angle_alpha   90.00
_cell.angle_beta   90.00
_cell.angle_gamma   90.00
#
_symmetry.space_group_name_H-M   'P 1'
#
loop_
_entity.id
_entity.type
_entity.pdbx_description
1 polymer ?
#
loop_
_entity_poly.entity_id
_entity_poly.type
_entity_poly.pdbx_seq_one_letter_code
_entity_poly.pdbx_strand_id
1 'polypeptide(L)'
;MKCLLFACVFLSASVVAQNKINRDYFINLLKEKKYGRVFDEASQLRQDKAYGKCAIIDYFIAKSLCLDNYPDKGREWLNYILQHYALSSSNRQFIRGEMQNCESVVVRTSLQEINPIPLPSAGVSGTMKGGVRYDCNSENRQIKFNDAFSEQFEERIFGIDQKTEAVAKLKQIVNDSYDVNVRDRFVLVTLKSQGISNEDVLSITNSLEKAYRFYTKYFNLRLPDKLITVYLLPDEKTLASTATLVHGASLPPEIYGYSLLSDLSLLGIATKNAIGTLYHELFHLVVRTDLGDIPAWLDEGLASLYSVSYWQNDTLYGNKHIWRIDQLDQRYLLSTAQTVPSFAQLFSYNWEQFNGGEEINLCQASVNYSLSNHLLIFLQDQNKLQALMQAFKNRKDPGGKEAAAAPTDLAIIQATLGLSADSLQAEFDKWFTQNYQFGIYAPKVASVSRPGNLTETSSYSDYKSTVRRMLDGLKEMGIPEKKELAAFEKRFAAIEAAYKKHDDKLQVEQEKWRKKSMPNINAPIMNQVHQVQQMAPSEVPDEAANRAMHGYFEAMEKERKKMVKLHGEVKQLADKYKRQTAS
;
A
#
# COMPACT_ATOMS: atom_id res chain seq x y z
N MET A 1 -5.21 -18.55 -72.57
CA MET A 1 -4.86 -19.75 -71.77
C MET A 1 -3.37 -19.64 -71.42
N LYS A 2 -2.88 -19.57 -70.19
CA LYS A 2 -3.40 -19.87 -68.85
C LYS A 2 -2.85 -18.81 -67.87
N CYS A 3 -3.69 -18.38 -66.93
CA CYS A 3 -3.32 -17.59 -65.75
C CYS A 3 -2.46 -18.43 -64.79
N LEU A 4 -1.46 -17.81 -64.19
CA LEU A 4 -0.77 -18.32 -63.00
C LEU A 4 -0.96 -17.29 -61.89
N LEU A 5 -1.89 -17.60 -60.98
CA LEU A 5 -2.08 -16.88 -59.71
C LEU A 5 -0.88 -17.17 -58.80
N PHE A 6 -0.16 -16.12 -58.40
CA PHE A 6 0.71 -16.17 -57.23
C PHE A 6 -0.14 -15.90 -55.99
N ALA A 7 -0.39 -16.95 -55.20
CA ALA A 7 -0.95 -16.82 -53.87
C ALA A 7 0.19 -16.47 -52.90
N CYS A 8 0.28 -15.20 -52.52
CA CYS A 8 1.10 -14.79 -51.37
C CYS A 8 0.38 -15.23 -50.09
N VAL A 9 0.89 -16.31 -49.49
CA VAL A 9 0.53 -16.73 -48.13
C VAL A 9 1.16 -15.73 -47.16
N PHE A 10 0.36 -14.81 -46.63
CA PHE A 10 0.72 -14.04 -45.44
C PHE A 10 0.69 -15.00 -44.24
N LEU A 11 1.87 -15.49 -43.85
CA LEU A 11 2.09 -16.05 -42.51
C LEU A 11 1.98 -14.89 -41.52
N SER A 12 0.81 -14.74 -40.91
CA SER A 12 0.62 -13.88 -39.74
C SER A 12 1.43 -14.46 -38.58
N ALA A 13 2.56 -13.83 -38.30
CA ALA A 13 3.29 -14.05 -37.06
C ALA A 13 2.34 -13.79 -35.89
N SER A 14 2.03 -14.84 -35.14
CA SER A 14 1.20 -14.75 -33.94
C SER A 14 1.95 -13.91 -32.91
N VAL A 15 1.46 -12.69 -32.71
CA VAL A 15 1.92 -11.75 -31.71
C VAL A 15 1.71 -12.39 -30.34
N VAL A 16 2.80 -12.67 -29.63
CA VAL A 16 2.75 -13.12 -28.23
C VAL A 16 2.46 -11.90 -27.36
N ALA A 17 1.18 -11.52 -27.24
CA ALA A 17 0.69 -10.76 -26.10
C ALA A 17 1.02 -11.54 -24.81
N GLN A 18 1.11 -10.87 -23.64
CA GLN A 18 1.27 -11.54 -22.34
C GLN A 18 0.39 -12.78 -22.32
N ASN A 19 0.96 -13.96 -22.06
CA ASN A 19 0.29 -15.24 -22.31
C ASN A 19 -1.12 -15.20 -21.74
N LYS A 20 -2.12 -14.99 -22.62
CA LYS A 20 -3.52 -15.03 -22.23
C LYS A 20 -3.72 -16.41 -21.66
N ILE A 21 -3.90 -16.50 -20.34
CA ILE A 21 -4.16 -17.77 -19.69
C ILE A 21 -5.44 -18.27 -20.32
N ASN A 22 -5.34 -19.33 -21.11
CA ASN A 22 -6.49 -19.89 -21.82
C ASN A 22 -7.37 -20.63 -20.81
N ARG A 23 -8.22 -19.87 -20.11
CA ARG A 23 -9.07 -20.38 -19.03
C ARG A 23 -9.98 -21.49 -19.56
N ASP A 24 -10.59 -21.28 -20.74
CA ASP A 24 -11.50 -22.24 -21.36
C ASP A 24 -10.81 -23.57 -21.66
N TYR A 25 -9.55 -23.53 -22.10
CA TYR A 25 -8.76 -24.73 -22.29
C TYR A 25 -8.60 -25.54 -20.99
N PHE A 26 -8.18 -24.91 -19.89
CA PHE A 26 -8.04 -25.60 -18.60
C PHE A 26 -9.40 -26.10 -18.07
N ILE A 27 -10.47 -25.31 -18.23
CA ILE A 27 -11.83 -25.72 -17.87
C ILE A 27 -12.27 -26.97 -18.63
N ASN A 28 -12.00 -27.01 -19.94
CA ASN A 28 -12.36 -28.16 -20.77
C ASN A 28 -11.57 -29.40 -20.37
N LEU A 29 -10.27 -29.26 -20.07
CA LEU A 29 -9.48 -30.38 -19.53
C LEU A 29 -10.04 -30.91 -18.20
N LEU A 30 -10.47 -30.03 -17.28
CA LEU A 30 -11.11 -30.44 -16.04
C LEU A 30 -12.43 -31.19 -16.29
N LYS A 31 -13.28 -30.69 -17.21
CA LYS A 31 -14.53 -31.38 -17.59
C LYS A 31 -14.29 -32.76 -18.21
N GLU A 32 -13.21 -32.89 -18.99
CA GLU A 32 -12.76 -34.15 -19.59
C GLU A 32 -12.06 -35.09 -18.60
N LYS A 33 -11.99 -34.73 -17.31
CA LYS A 33 -11.32 -35.48 -16.24
C LYS A 33 -9.81 -35.66 -16.46
N LYS A 34 -9.18 -34.78 -17.22
CA LYS A 34 -7.73 -34.79 -17.51
C LYS A 34 -6.95 -34.03 -16.42
N TYR A 35 -7.16 -34.38 -15.15
CA TYR A 35 -6.65 -33.61 -14.01
C TYR A 35 -5.12 -33.56 -13.94
N GLY A 36 -4.44 -34.69 -14.16
CA GLY A 36 -2.97 -34.72 -14.20
C GLY A 36 -2.38 -33.78 -15.26
N ARG A 37 -3.02 -33.70 -16.44
CA ARG A 37 -2.61 -32.77 -17.49
C ARG A 37 -2.80 -31.31 -17.10
N VAL A 38 -3.89 -30.98 -16.41
CA VAL A 38 -4.10 -29.63 -15.85
C VAL A 38 -3.01 -29.30 -14.84
N PHE A 39 -2.72 -30.22 -13.92
CA PHE A 39 -1.67 -30.05 -12.94
C PHE A 39 -0.31 -29.79 -13.59
N ASP A 40 0.10 -30.64 -14.54
CA ASP A 40 1.41 -30.55 -15.20
C ASP A 40 1.55 -29.25 -15.99
N GLU A 41 0.56 -28.93 -16.84
CA GLU A 41 0.63 -27.74 -17.69
C GLU A 41 0.50 -26.43 -16.89
N ALA A 42 -0.37 -26.38 -15.89
CA ALA A 42 -0.49 -25.20 -15.03
C ALA A 42 0.76 -25.00 -14.17
N SER A 43 1.34 -26.08 -13.63
CA SER A 43 2.61 -26.02 -12.89
C SER A 43 3.76 -25.54 -13.77
N GLN A 44 3.82 -26.01 -15.02
CA GLN A 44 4.82 -25.53 -15.99
C GLN A 44 4.63 -24.04 -16.30
N LEU A 45 3.39 -23.59 -16.53
CA LEU A 45 3.12 -22.16 -16.74
C LEU A 45 3.56 -21.33 -15.54
N ARG A 46 3.26 -21.80 -14.31
CA ARG A 46 3.66 -21.15 -13.06
C ARG A 46 5.18 -20.96 -12.97
N GLN A 47 5.93 -22.00 -13.34
CA GLN A 47 7.38 -22.02 -13.23
C GLN A 47 8.07 -21.25 -14.36
N ASP A 48 7.68 -21.46 -15.61
CA ASP A 48 8.49 -21.09 -16.78
C ASP A 48 8.09 -19.74 -17.41
N LYS A 49 6.89 -19.23 -17.12
CA LYS A 49 6.37 -18.03 -17.79
C LYS A 49 6.43 -16.79 -16.91
N ALA A 50 6.71 -15.66 -17.55
CA ALA A 50 6.46 -14.34 -16.98
C ALA A 50 4.98 -14.23 -16.59
N TYR A 51 4.71 -13.70 -15.40
CA TYR A 51 3.37 -13.60 -14.80
C TYR A 51 2.68 -14.96 -14.54
N GLY A 52 3.43 -16.08 -14.60
CA GLY A 52 2.90 -17.42 -14.38
C GLY A 52 2.47 -17.67 -12.92
N LYS A 53 3.16 -17.05 -11.95
CA LYS A 53 2.78 -17.09 -10.54
C LYS A 53 1.60 -16.15 -10.28
N CYS A 54 0.39 -16.63 -10.50
CA CYS A 54 -0.82 -15.87 -10.23
C CYS A 54 -1.95 -16.77 -9.70
N ALA A 55 -2.92 -16.15 -9.03
CA ALA A 55 -4.04 -16.83 -8.38
C ALA A 55 -4.83 -17.76 -9.32
N ILE A 56 -4.97 -17.40 -10.60
CA ILE A 56 -5.72 -18.19 -11.59
C ILE A 56 -5.00 -19.50 -11.90
N ILE A 57 -3.69 -19.46 -12.12
CA ILE A 57 -2.89 -20.67 -12.38
C ILE A 57 -2.88 -21.56 -11.13
N ASP A 58 -2.63 -20.96 -9.96
CA ASP A 58 -2.64 -21.69 -8.70
C ASP A 58 -4.01 -22.31 -8.41
N TYR A 59 -5.11 -21.66 -8.81
CA TYR A 59 -6.46 -22.23 -8.72
C TYR A 59 -6.60 -23.48 -9.58
N PHE A 60 -6.13 -23.46 -10.84
CA PHE A 60 -6.21 -24.64 -11.71
C PHE A 60 -5.38 -25.81 -11.16
N ILE A 61 -4.20 -25.53 -10.61
CA ILE A 61 -3.39 -26.52 -9.89
C ILE A 61 -4.20 -27.10 -8.73
N ALA A 62 -4.74 -26.24 -7.86
CA ALA A 62 -5.51 -26.65 -6.70
C ALA A 62 -6.73 -27.50 -7.06
N LYS A 63 -7.52 -27.04 -8.05
CA LYS A 63 -8.75 -27.71 -8.48
C LYS A 63 -8.46 -29.06 -9.12
N SER A 64 -7.37 -29.17 -9.88
CA SER A 64 -6.96 -30.46 -10.43
C SER A 64 -6.64 -31.48 -9.34
N LEU A 65 -5.96 -31.06 -8.26
CA LEU A 65 -5.65 -31.93 -7.12
C LEU A 65 -6.90 -32.33 -6.32
N CYS A 66 -7.82 -31.39 -6.08
CA CYS A 66 -9.13 -31.68 -5.47
C CYS A 66 -9.86 -32.79 -6.24
N LEU A 67 -9.93 -32.66 -7.57
CA LEU A 67 -10.68 -33.59 -8.42
C LEU A 67 -9.96 -34.92 -8.68
N ASP A 68 -8.64 -34.96 -8.51
CA ASP A 68 -7.82 -36.16 -8.64
C ASP A 68 -7.68 -36.95 -7.32
N ASN A 69 -8.56 -36.71 -6.34
CA ASN A 69 -8.60 -37.39 -5.04
C ASN A 69 -7.41 -37.05 -4.11
N TYR A 70 -6.89 -35.82 -4.18
CA TYR A 70 -5.90 -35.27 -3.23
C TYR A 70 -6.44 -33.99 -2.57
N PRO A 71 -7.54 -34.08 -1.82
CA PRO A 71 -8.24 -32.89 -1.31
C PRO A 71 -7.39 -32.08 -0.32
N ASP A 72 -6.53 -32.71 0.48
CA ASP A 72 -5.63 -31.99 1.39
C ASP A 72 -4.64 -31.10 0.63
N LYS A 73 -4.10 -31.60 -0.48
CA LYS A 73 -3.20 -30.82 -1.34
C LYS A 73 -3.91 -29.74 -2.12
N GLY A 74 -5.12 -30.01 -2.62
CA GLY A 74 -5.96 -28.97 -3.20
C GLY A 74 -6.27 -27.85 -2.21
N ARG A 75 -6.62 -28.19 -0.97
CA ARG A 75 -6.85 -27.22 0.12
C ARG A 75 -5.60 -26.44 0.48
N GLU A 76 -4.42 -27.06 0.50
CA GLU A 76 -3.15 -26.38 0.74
C GLU A 76 -2.90 -25.26 -0.29
N TRP A 77 -3.11 -25.55 -1.58
CA TRP A 77 -3.02 -24.54 -2.65
C TRP A 77 -4.11 -23.45 -2.54
N LEU A 78 -5.35 -23.79 -2.21
CA LEU A 78 -6.41 -22.80 -2.03
C LEU A 78 -6.12 -21.86 -0.85
N ASN A 79 -5.58 -22.40 0.25
CA ASN A 79 -5.11 -21.60 1.36
C ASN A 79 -3.91 -20.73 0.98
N TYR A 80 -2.97 -21.26 0.19
CA TYR A 80 -1.85 -20.50 -0.36
C TYR A 80 -2.32 -19.30 -1.19
N ILE A 81 -3.37 -19.48 -1.99
CA ILE A 81 -3.97 -18.40 -2.77
C ILE A 81 -4.51 -17.28 -1.86
N LEU A 82 -5.26 -17.66 -0.82
CA LEU A 82 -5.80 -16.70 0.17
C LEU A 82 -4.70 -15.96 0.94
N GLN A 83 -3.57 -16.62 1.16
CA GLN A 83 -2.44 -16.06 1.90
C GLN A 83 -1.64 -15.05 1.07
N HIS A 84 -1.36 -15.35 -0.20
CA HIS A 84 -0.33 -14.63 -0.95
C HIS A 84 -0.84 -13.70 -2.05
N TYR A 85 -2.11 -13.81 -2.48
CA TYR A 85 -2.65 -12.93 -3.52
C TYR A 85 -3.61 -11.87 -2.97
N ALA A 86 -3.54 -10.68 -3.56
CA ALA A 86 -4.54 -9.64 -3.35
C ALA A 86 -5.83 -10.04 -4.05
N LEU A 87 -6.85 -10.41 -3.27
CA LEU A 87 -8.16 -10.86 -3.73
C LEU A 87 -9.26 -9.92 -3.24
N SER A 88 -10.40 -9.91 -3.92
CA SER A 88 -11.58 -9.15 -3.56
C SER A 88 -12.38 -9.97 -2.57
N SER A 89 -13.33 -9.35 -1.88
CA SER A 89 -14.21 -10.08 -0.98
C SER A 89 -14.94 -11.22 -1.70
N SER A 90 -15.41 -10.99 -2.95
CA SER A 90 -16.03 -12.02 -3.78
C SER A 90 -15.07 -13.18 -4.08
N ASN A 91 -13.83 -12.88 -4.46
CA ASN A 91 -12.88 -13.91 -4.88
C ASN A 91 -12.38 -14.71 -3.68
N ARG A 92 -12.19 -14.05 -2.52
CA ARG A 92 -11.89 -14.76 -1.27
C ARG A 92 -13.04 -15.69 -0.89
N GLN A 93 -14.29 -15.22 -0.97
CA GLN A 93 -15.45 -16.05 -0.69
C GLN A 93 -15.55 -17.24 -1.66
N PHE A 94 -15.29 -17.01 -2.95
CA PHE A 94 -15.20 -18.07 -3.96
C PHE A 94 -14.14 -19.11 -3.60
N ILE A 95 -12.89 -18.69 -3.33
CA ILE A 95 -11.80 -19.61 -2.98
C ILE A 95 -12.08 -20.36 -1.67
N ARG A 96 -12.64 -19.70 -0.65
CA ARG A 96 -13.09 -20.36 0.60
C ARG A 96 -14.16 -21.41 0.32
N GLY A 97 -15.11 -21.09 -0.58
CA GLY A 97 -16.13 -22.05 -1.03
C GLY A 97 -15.52 -23.24 -1.79
N GLU A 98 -14.58 -23.01 -2.69
CA GLU A 98 -13.87 -24.10 -3.39
C GLU A 98 -13.07 -24.97 -2.42
N MET A 99 -12.50 -24.38 -1.37
CA MET A 99 -11.76 -25.10 -0.32
C MET A 99 -12.67 -26.04 0.48
N GLN A 100 -13.88 -25.58 0.82
CA GLN A 100 -14.90 -26.42 1.47
C GLN A 100 -15.42 -27.53 0.54
N ASN A 101 -15.48 -27.27 -0.76
CA ASN A 101 -16.00 -28.20 -1.77
C ASN A 101 -14.91 -29.04 -2.45
N CYS A 102 -13.68 -29.04 -1.95
CA CYS A 102 -12.53 -29.72 -2.56
C CYS A 102 -12.69 -31.26 -2.60
N GLU A 103 -13.61 -31.82 -1.81
CA GLU A 103 -13.98 -33.24 -1.85
C GLU A 103 -15.15 -33.53 -2.82
N SER A 104 -15.79 -32.49 -3.36
CA SER A 104 -16.90 -32.63 -4.30
C SER A 104 -16.40 -32.78 -5.74
N VAL A 105 -17.00 -33.68 -6.50
CA VAL A 105 -16.68 -33.94 -7.92
C VAL A 105 -17.29 -32.88 -8.87
N VAL A 106 -17.86 -31.79 -8.32
CA VAL A 106 -18.55 -30.78 -9.13
C VAL A 106 -17.55 -29.71 -9.61
N VAL A 107 -17.35 -29.65 -10.92
CA VAL A 107 -16.63 -28.55 -11.58
C VAL A 107 -17.60 -27.37 -11.72
N ARG A 108 -17.43 -26.33 -10.90
CA ARG A 108 -18.15 -25.06 -11.10
C ARG A 108 -17.53 -24.34 -12.30
N THR A 109 -18.36 -24.02 -13.30
CA THR A 109 -17.91 -23.46 -14.58
C THR A 109 -17.79 -21.94 -14.61
N SER A 110 -18.27 -21.23 -13.58
CA SER A 110 -18.22 -19.76 -13.52
C SER A 110 -16.87 -19.28 -12.97
N LEU A 111 -15.80 -19.48 -13.75
CA LEU A 111 -14.47 -18.92 -13.49
C LEU A 111 -14.36 -17.42 -13.79
N GLN A 112 -15.46 -16.79 -14.21
CA GLN A 112 -15.56 -15.34 -14.37
C GLN A 112 -15.28 -14.58 -13.07
N GLU A 113 -15.28 -15.25 -11.91
CA GLU A 113 -15.14 -14.59 -10.62
C GLU A 113 -13.68 -14.32 -10.21
N ILE A 114 -12.68 -15.14 -10.54
CA ILE A 114 -11.28 -14.85 -10.14
C ILE A 114 -10.66 -13.79 -11.08
N ASN A 115 -11.16 -12.56 -11.00
CA ASN A 115 -10.55 -11.42 -11.67
C ASN A 115 -9.37 -10.88 -10.86
N PRO A 116 -8.25 -10.52 -11.50
CA PRO A 116 -7.18 -9.79 -10.83
C PRO A 116 -7.74 -8.44 -10.36
N ILE A 117 -7.54 -8.14 -9.08
CA ILE A 117 -7.85 -6.83 -8.51
C ILE A 117 -6.61 -5.98 -8.65
N PRO A 118 -6.76 -4.64 -8.73
CA PRO A 118 -5.61 -3.79 -8.61
C PRO A 118 -4.86 -4.12 -7.35
N LEU A 119 -3.57 -4.02 -7.51
CA LEU A 119 -2.65 -4.18 -6.42
C LEU A 119 -2.81 -2.92 -5.58
N PRO A 120 -2.78 -3.04 -4.25
CA PRO A 120 -3.19 -1.93 -3.42
C PRO A 120 -2.31 -0.72 -3.69
N SER A 121 -2.95 0.41 -3.52
CA SER A 121 -2.46 1.72 -3.92
C SER A 121 -1.32 2.23 -3.05
N ALA A 122 -0.52 3.14 -3.61
CA ALA A 122 0.30 4.12 -2.87
C ALA A 122 -0.45 4.92 -1.76
N GLY A 123 -1.77 4.76 -1.63
CA GLY A 123 -2.73 5.53 -0.83
C GLY A 123 -2.90 5.18 0.66
N VAL A 124 -2.20 4.21 1.22
CA VAL A 124 -2.34 3.93 2.67
C VAL A 124 -1.37 4.82 3.45
N SER A 125 -1.81 6.07 3.64
CA SER A 125 -1.23 7.22 4.36
C SER A 125 0.30 7.38 4.46
N GLY A 126 0.75 8.60 4.17
CA GLY A 126 2.11 9.08 4.37
C GLY A 126 2.18 10.53 3.91
N THR A 127 3.04 11.36 4.51
CA THR A 127 3.22 12.75 4.09
C THR A 127 4.10 12.86 2.85
N MET A 128 3.51 12.87 1.64
CA MET A 128 4.35 12.91 0.44
C MET A 128 5.05 14.26 0.46
N LYS A 129 6.20 14.39 -0.21
CA LYS A 129 6.69 15.71 -0.64
C LYS A 129 5.60 16.32 -1.55
N GLY A 130 4.59 16.95 -0.96
CA GLY A 130 3.32 17.28 -1.61
C GLY A 130 2.14 17.61 -0.67
N GLY A 131 2.14 17.16 0.59
CA GLY A 131 1.35 17.81 1.65
C GLY A 131 -0.12 17.41 1.84
N VAL A 132 -0.60 16.26 1.35
CA VAL A 132 -1.94 15.76 1.70
C VAL A 132 -1.84 14.81 2.90
N ARG A 133 -2.44 15.19 4.04
CA ARG A 133 -2.63 14.33 5.20
C ARG A 133 -3.99 13.65 5.07
N TYR A 134 -3.98 12.33 5.00
CA TYR A 134 -5.21 11.54 5.01
C TYR A 134 -5.70 11.32 6.44
N ASP A 135 -7.01 11.50 6.66
CA ASP A 135 -7.67 11.08 7.90
C ASP A 135 -8.01 9.60 7.80
N CYS A 136 -7.23 8.77 8.48
CA CYS A 136 -7.45 7.32 8.52
C CYS A 136 -8.75 6.91 9.23
N ASN A 137 -9.45 7.86 9.88
CA ASN A 137 -10.77 7.66 10.44
C ASN A 137 -11.91 7.96 9.45
N SER A 138 -11.61 8.40 8.23
CA SER A 138 -12.65 8.65 7.23
C SER A 138 -13.31 7.37 6.74
N GLU A 139 -14.53 7.49 6.19
CA GLU A 139 -15.30 6.34 5.72
C GLU A 139 -14.50 5.53 4.68
N ASN A 140 -14.35 4.25 4.99
CA ASN A 140 -13.69 3.26 4.16
C ASN A 140 -14.40 3.15 2.79
N ARG A 141 -13.70 3.53 1.73
CA ARG A 141 -14.15 3.29 0.36
C ARG A 141 -13.14 2.35 -0.30
N GLN A 142 -13.62 1.25 -0.85
CA GLN A 142 -12.81 0.37 -1.69
C GLN A 142 -12.82 0.88 -3.13
N ILE A 143 -11.76 0.58 -3.88
CA ILE A 143 -11.77 0.76 -5.33
C ILE A 143 -12.83 -0.19 -5.92
N LYS A 144 -13.71 0.35 -6.76
CA LYS A 144 -14.73 -0.42 -7.47
C LYS A 144 -14.50 -0.37 -8.96
N PHE A 145 -14.49 -1.53 -9.62
CA PHE A 145 -14.41 -1.62 -11.08
C PHE A 145 -15.79 -1.91 -11.65
N ASN A 146 -16.02 -1.38 -12.84
CA ASN A 146 -17.10 -1.86 -13.68
C ASN A 146 -16.63 -3.12 -14.42
N ASP A 147 -17.26 -4.26 -14.14
CA ASP A 147 -16.92 -5.55 -14.73
C ASP A 147 -16.94 -5.55 -16.27
N ALA A 148 -17.71 -4.65 -16.89
CA ALA A 148 -17.77 -4.47 -18.35
C ALA A 148 -16.43 -4.04 -19.00
N PHE A 149 -15.45 -3.57 -18.22
CA PHE A 149 -14.12 -3.20 -18.72
C PHE A 149 -13.13 -4.37 -18.73
N SER A 150 -13.38 -5.42 -17.95
CA SER A 150 -12.40 -6.49 -17.69
C SER A 150 -11.97 -7.25 -18.96
N GLU A 151 -12.89 -7.47 -19.90
CA GLU A 151 -12.61 -8.17 -21.16
C GLU A 151 -11.70 -7.37 -22.10
N GLN A 152 -11.59 -6.05 -21.91
CA GLN A 152 -10.85 -5.14 -22.80
C GLN A 152 -9.41 -4.89 -22.36
N PHE A 153 -9.04 -5.27 -21.14
CA PHE A 153 -7.71 -5.00 -20.59
C PHE A 153 -6.62 -5.75 -21.34
N GLU A 154 -6.86 -7.01 -21.69
CA GLU A 154 -5.87 -7.83 -22.38
C GLU A 154 -5.54 -7.30 -23.79
N GLU A 155 -6.48 -6.60 -24.44
CA GLU A 155 -6.28 -5.97 -25.76
C GLU A 155 -5.30 -4.79 -25.74
N ARG A 156 -4.88 -4.36 -24.55
CA ARG A 156 -3.99 -3.21 -24.35
C ARG A 156 -2.56 -3.64 -24.03
N ILE A 157 -2.28 -4.94 -24.10
CA ILE A 157 -0.96 -5.49 -23.86
C ILE A 157 -0.23 -5.62 -25.18
N PHE A 158 0.88 -4.90 -25.29
CA PHE A 158 1.65 -4.79 -26.53
C PHE A 158 3.08 -5.29 -26.32
N GLY A 159 3.62 -6.00 -27.31
CA GLY A 159 5.04 -6.29 -27.40
C GLY A 159 5.89 -5.02 -27.51
N ILE A 160 7.16 -5.09 -27.12
CA ILE A 160 8.10 -3.95 -27.18
C ILE A 160 8.23 -3.38 -28.60
N ASP A 161 8.01 -4.20 -29.63
CA ASP A 161 8.02 -3.84 -31.05
C ASP A 161 6.71 -3.19 -31.53
N GLN A 162 5.61 -3.31 -30.79
CA GLN A 162 4.26 -2.84 -31.16
C GLN A 162 3.94 -1.43 -30.65
N LYS A 163 4.92 -0.53 -30.72
CA LYS A 163 4.82 0.83 -30.16
C LYS A 163 3.74 1.67 -30.84
N THR A 164 3.62 1.55 -32.16
CA THR A 164 2.67 2.34 -32.96
C THR A 164 1.24 1.91 -32.68
N GLU A 165 1.01 0.62 -32.58
CA GLU A 165 -0.27 -0.02 -32.24
C GLU A 165 -0.71 0.36 -30.83
N ALA A 166 0.22 0.32 -29.87
CA ALA A 166 -0.04 0.73 -28.50
C ALA A 166 -0.48 2.20 -28.41
N VAL A 167 0.25 3.10 -29.07
CA VAL A 167 -0.10 4.53 -29.12
C VAL A 167 -1.47 4.73 -29.79
N ALA A 168 -1.74 4.05 -30.90
CA ALA A 168 -3.01 4.16 -31.61
C ALA A 168 -4.19 3.69 -30.74
N LYS A 169 -4.08 2.52 -30.08
CA LYS A 169 -5.11 1.99 -29.18
C LYS A 169 -5.35 2.92 -27.99
N LEU A 170 -4.28 3.43 -27.36
CA LEU A 170 -4.42 4.32 -26.22
C LEU A 170 -5.07 5.66 -26.60
N LYS A 171 -4.75 6.22 -27.78
CA LYS A 171 -5.43 7.41 -28.32
C LYS A 171 -6.91 7.18 -28.65
N GLN A 172 -7.36 5.94 -28.84
CA GLN A 172 -8.79 5.63 -28.97
C GLN A 172 -9.50 5.58 -27.62
N ILE A 173 -8.77 5.22 -26.56
CA ILE A 173 -9.31 5.10 -25.19
C ILE A 173 -9.37 6.46 -24.52
N VAL A 174 -8.31 7.26 -24.63
CA VAL A 174 -8.26 8.61 -24.06
C VAL A 174 -8.80 9.63 -25.07
N ASN A 175 -9.33 10.75 -24.58
CA ASN A 175 -9.82 11.83 -25.44
C ASN A 175 -8.70 12.80 -25.85
N ASP A 176 -9.02 13.77 -26.70
CA ASP A 176 -8.07 14.77 -27.24
C ASP A 176 -7.41 15.67 -26.18
N SER A 177 -7.80 15.59 -24.91
CA SER A 177 -7.14 16.32 -23.81
C SER A 177 -5.82 15.68 -23.37
N TYR A 178 -5.52 14.47 -23.86
CA TYR A 178 -4.30 13.74 -23.50
C TYR A 178 -3.29 13.71 -24.64
N ASP A 179 -2.02 13.67 -24.25
CA ASP A 179 -0.90 13.29 -25.12
C ASP A 179 -0.48 11.86 -24.79
N VAL A 180 -0.13 11.11 -25.84
CA VAL A 180 0.34 9.72 -25.75
C VAL A 180 1.68 9.63 -26.45
N ASN A 181 2.74 9.45 -25.66
CA ASN A 181 4.12 9.42 -26.12
C ASN A 181 4.73 8.06 -25.80
N VAL A 182 5.50 7.48 -26.73
CA VAL A 182 6.17 6.20 -26.51
C VAL A 182 7.68 6.36 -26.58
N ARG A 183 8.38 5.82 -25.58
CA ARG A 183 9.83 5.76 -25.56
C ARG A 183 10.29 4.50 -24.83
N ASP A 184 11.27 3.82 -25.41
CA ASP A 184 11.81 2.56 -24.87
C ASP A 184 10.68 1.55 -24.60
N ARG A 185 10.43 1.20 -23.33
CA ARG A 185 9.33 0.29 -22.94
C ARG A 185 8.09 0.98 -22.39
N PHE A 186 8.06 2.31 -22.36
CA PHE A 186 6.99 3.06 -21.72
C PHE A 186 6.15 3.79 -22.74
N VAL A 187 4.82 3.64 -22.62
CA VAL A 187 3.86 4.54 -23.24
C VAL A 187 3.39 5.52 -22.17
N LEU A 188 3.96 6.73 -22.19
CA LEU A 188 3.65 7.80 -21.27
C LEU A 188 2.42 8.58 -21.75
N VAL A 189 1.37 8.57 -20.93
CA VAL A 189 0.12 9.30 -21.14
C VAL A 189 0.06 10.46 -20.16
N THR A 190 -0.14 11.67 -20.67
CA THR A 190 -0.18 12.91 -19.88
C THR A 190 -1.35 13.78 -20.33
N LEU A 191 -1.84 14.68 -19.46
CA LEU A 191 -2.76 15.73 -19.92
C LEU A 191 -1.99 16.81 -20.68
N LYS A 192 -2.53 17.28 -21.81
CA LYS A 192 -2.00 18.44 -22.55
C LYS A 192 -1.90 19.68 -21.67
N SER A 193 -2.85 19.87 -20.76
CA SER A 193 -2.88 21.00 -19.81
C SER A 193 -1.72 21.01 -18.82
N GLN A 194 -1.04 19.88 -18.60
CA GLN A 194 0.16 19.84 -17.76
C GLN A 194 1.39 20.45 -18.46
N GLY A 195 1.34 20.66 -19.78
CA GLY A 195 2.44 21.28 -20.53
C GLY A 195 3.74 20.47 -20.50
N ILE A 196 3.64 19.14 -20.49
CA ILE A 196 4.81 18.24 -20.51
C ILE A 196 5.51 18.35 -21.86
N SER A 197 6.75 18.83 -21.86
CA SER A 197 7.55 18.98 -23.07
C SER A 197 8.18 17.64 -23.52
N ASN A 198 8.71 17.58 -24.74
CA ASN A 198 9.45 16.41 -25.22
C ASN A 198 10.69 16.07 -24.35
N GLU A 199 11.34 17.10 -23.79
CA GLU A 199 12.47 16.94 -22.86
C GLU A 199 12.00 16.36 -21.52
N ASP A 200 10.83 16.78 -21.03
CA ASP A 200 10.22 16.21 -19.83
C ASP A 200 9.86 14.73 -20.07
N VAL A 201 9.24 14.39 -21.22
CA VAL A 201 8.97 12.99 -21.62
C VAL A 201 10.24 12.16 -21.60
N LEU A 202 11.33 12.67 -22.22
CA LEU A 202 12.63 12.02 -22.23
C LEU A 202 13.17 11.79 -20.81
N SER A 203 13.15 12.82 -19.97
CA SER A 203 13.65 12.76 -18.59
C SER A 203 12.88 11.71 -17.77
N ILE A 204 11.55 11.77 -17.79
CA ILE A 204 10.67 10.86 -17.04
C ILE A 204 10.88 9.41 -17.49
N THR A 205 10.81 9.15 -18.80
CA THR A 205 10.93 7.78 -19.34
C THR A 205 12.33 7.19 -19.13
N ASN A 206 13.39 7.98 -19.25
CA ASN A 206 14.75 7.53 -18.90
C ASN A 206 14.85 7.17 -17.41
N SER A 207 14.20 7.95 -16.55
CA SER A 207 14.22 7.71 -15.10
C SER A 207 13.46 6.44 -14.72
N LEU A 208 12.31 6.19 -15.36
CA LEU A 208 11.56 4.94 -15.22
C LEU A 208 12.34 3.74 -15.78
N GLU A 209 13.02 3.89 -16.92
CA GLU A 209 13.88 2.84 -17.49
C GLU A 209 15.06 2.51 -16.56
N LYS A 210 15.67 3.53 -15.95
CA LYS A 210 16.75 3.33 -14.96
C LYS A 210 16.24 2.56 -13.74
N ALA A 211 15.07 2.92 -13.19
CA ALA A 211 14.44 2.21 -12.08
C ALA A 211 14.08 0.77 -12.45
N TYR A 212 13.45 0.55 -13.60
CA TYR A 212 13.16 -0.77 -14.15
C TYR A 212 14.40 -1.66 -14.24
N ARG A 213 15.49 -1.14 -14.81
CA ARG A 213 16.77 -1.87 -14.95
C ARG A 213 17.39 -2.18 -13.60
N PHE A 214 17.30 -1.23 -12.66
CA PHE A 214 17.75 -1.46 -11.30
C PHE A 214 16.94 -2.58 -10.64
N TYR A 215 15.61 -2.54 -10.63
CA TYR A 215 14.77 -3.58 -10.01
C TYR A 215 15.08 -4.97 -10.58
N THR A 216 15.10 -5.08 -11.91
CA THR A 216 15.31 -6.35 -12.60
C THR A 216 16.72 -6.89 -12.38
N LYS A 217 17.75 -6.05 -12.42
CA LYS A 217 19.14 -6.47 -12.19
C LYS A 217 19.42 -6.75 -10.71
N TYR A 218 19.07 -5.83 -9.82
CA TYR A 218 19.37 -5.92 -8.39
C TYR A 218 18.66 -7.12 -7.75
N PHE A 219 17.38 -7.33 -8.07
CA PHE A 219 16.61 -8.46 -7.57
C PHE A 219 16.60 -9.68 -8.49
N ASN A 220 17.43 -9.69 -9.55
CA ASN A 220 17.52 -10.78 -10.52
C ASN A 220 16.13 -11.29 -10.97
N LEU A 221 15.25 -10.36 -11.36
CA LEU A 221 13.88 -10.65 -11.78
C LEU A 221 13.84 -10.91 -13.28
N ARG A 222 12.90 -11.77 -13.71
CA ARG A 222 12.53 -11.86 -15.13
C ARG A 222 12.10 -10.49 -15.63
N LEU A 223 12.56 -10.15 -16.84
CA LEU A 223 12.25 -8.89 -17.49
C LEU A 223 10.82 -8.91 -18.03
N PRO A 224 9.95 -7.93 -17.70
CA PRO A 224 8.77 -7.64 -18.50
C PRO A 224 9.17 -7.41 -19.97
N ASP A 225 8.60 -8.20 -20.88
CA ASP A 225 8.86 -8.18 -22.33
C ASP A 225 7.74 -7.46 -23.11
N LYS A 226 6.95 -6.64 -22.40
CA LYS A 226 5.82 -5.87 -22.92
C LYS A 226 6.00 -4.39 -22.62
N LEU A 227 5.30 -3.56 -23.38
CA LEU A 227 5.18 -2.14 -23.10
C LEU A 227 4.38 -1.94 -21.81
N ILE A 228 4.78 -0.94 -21.03
CA ILE A 228 4.11 -0.52 -19.80
C ILE A 228 3.47 0.83 -20.07
N THR A 229 2.16 0.92 -19.83
CA THR A 229 1.42 2.19 -19.97
C THR A 229 1.52 2.98 -18.67
N VAL A 230 1.97 4.22 -18.73
CA VAL A 230 2.19 5.08 -17.56
C VAL A 230 1.34 6.33 -17.70
N TYR A 231 0.37 6.50 -16.83
CA TYR A 231 -0.42 7.73 -16.76
C TYR A 231 0.15 8.63 -15.66
N LEU A 232 0.79 9.73 -16.08
CA LEU A 232 1.29 10.75 -15.17
C LEU A 232 0.24 11.85 -15.03
N LEU A 233 -0.34 11.94 -13.83
CA LEU A 233 -1.49 12.77 -13.54
C LEU A 233 -1.15 13.80 -12.46
N PRO A 234 -1.69 15.03 -12.52
CA PRO A 234 -1.23 16.12 -11.66
C PRO A 234 -1.90 16.12 -10.27
N ASP A 235 -3.08 15.51 -10.13
CA ASP A 235 -3.91 15.58 -8.92
C ASP A 235 -4.92 14.43 -8.81
N GLU A 236 -5.54 14.32 -7.63
CA GLU A 236 -6.54 13.30 -7.28
C GLU A 236 -7.77 13.32 -8.19
N LYS A 237 -8.24 14.50 -8.57
CA LYS A 237 -9.42 14.65 -9.44
C LYS A 237 -9.16 14.06 -10.83
N THR A 238 -7.98 14.34 -11.37
CA THR A 238 -7.56 13.82 -12.66
C THR A 238 -7.30 12.33 -12.56
N LEU A 239 -6.67 11.85 -11.48
CA LEU A 239 -6.49 10.43 -11.22
C LEU A 239 -7.84 9.69 -11.22
N ALA A 240 -8.82 10.15 -10.44
CA ALA A 240 -10.14 9.55 -10.37
C ALA A 240 -10.85 9.55 -11.73
N SER A 241 -10.87 10.69 -12.43
CA SER A 241 -11.55 10.77 -13.74
C SER A 241 -10.84 9.95 -14.82
N THR A 242 -9.51 9.88 -14.81
CA THR A 242 -8.74 9.01 -15.72
C THR A 242 -9.00 7.54 -15.41
N ALA A 243 -8.98 7.14 -14.14
CA ALA A 243 -9.26 5.77 -13.71
C ALA A 243 -10.66 5.31 -14.13
N THR A 244 -11.67 6.18 -14.03
CA THR A 244 -13.00 5.90 -14.56
C THR A 244 -12.98 5.76 -16.07
N LEU A 245 -12.29 6.65 -16.78
CA LEU A 245 -12.21 6.62 -18.24
C LEU A 245 -11.52 5.35 -18.76
N VAL A 246 -10.35 5.01 -18.22
CA VAL A 246 -9.52 3.95 -18.79
C VAL A 246 -9.85 2.59 -18.19
N HIS A 247 -10.29 2.52 -16.94
CA HIS A 247 -10.53 1.25 -16.24
C HIS A 247 -11.96 1.07 -15.74
N GLY A 248 -12.87 2.02 -15.95
CA GLY A 248 -14.19 1.97 -15.34
C GLY A 248 -14.12 1.97 -13.81
N ALA A 249 -13.02 2.50 -13.24
CA ALA A 249 -12.73 2.43 -11.82
C ALA A 249 -13.23 3.67 -11.07
N SER A 250 -13.92 3.46 -9.97
CA SER A 250 -14.22 4.48 -8.97
C SER A 250 -13.17 4.41 -7.87
N LEU A 251 -12.39 5.48 -7.73
CA LEU A 251 -11.32 5.57 -6.76
C LEU A 251 -11.76 6.34 -5.51
N PRO A 252 -11.42 5.82 -4.32
CA PRO A 252 -11.38 6.62 -3.11
C PRO A 252 -10.37 7.77 -3.23
N PRO A 253 -10.61 8.93 -2.58
CA PRO A 253 -9.71 10.08 -2.63
C PRO A 253 -8.32 9.83 -2.01
N GLU A 254 -8.19 8.83 -1.13
CA GLU A 254 -6.93 8.46 -0.49
C GLU A 254 -5.89 7.81 -1.43
N ILE A 255 -6.31 7.39 -2.63
CA ILE A 255 -5.46 6.70 -3.59
C ILE A 255 -4.60 7.70 -4.35
N TYR A 256 -3.27 7.61 -4.23
CA TYR A 256 -2.34 8.43 -5.03
C TYR A 256 -1.89 7.78 -6.33
N GLY A 257 -2.07 6.48 -6.45
CA GLY A 257 -1.70 5.69 -7.62
C GLY A 257 -2.14 4.25 -7.44
N TYR A 258 -2.16 3.52 -8.56
CA TYR A 258 -2.32 2.08 -8.59
C TYR A 258 -1.75 1.51 -9.88
N SER A 259 -1.48 0.21 -9.86
CA SER A 259 -1.04 -0.57 -11.00
C SER A 259 -2.02 -1.70 -11.29
N LEU A 260 -2.16 -2.02 -12.58
CA LEU A 260 -3.06 -3.06 -13.05
C LEU A 260 -2.29 -4.04 -13.95
N LEU A 261 -2.11 -5.27 -13.46
CA LEU A 261 -1.38 -6.31 -14.20
C LEU A 261 -2.11 -6.81 -15.45
N SER A 262 -3.44 -6.67 -15.51
CA SER A 262 -4.25 -7.18 -16.62
C SER A 262 -4.13 -6.36 -17.90
N ASP A 263 -3.60 -5.13 -17.83
CA ASP A 263 -3.24 -4.33 -19.02
C ASP A 263 -1.85 -3.70 -18.94
N LEU A 264 -1.05 -4.09 -17.94
CA LEU A 264 0.30 -3.56 -17.66
C LEU A 264 0.34 -2.03 -17.62
N SER A 265 -0.69 -1.44 -17.00
CA SER A 265 -0.77 -0.01 -16.79
C SER A 265 -0.49 0.38 -15.34
N LEU A 266 -0.03 1.62 -15.16
CA LEU A 266 -0.01 2.29 -13.87
C LEU A 266 -0.48 3.72 -14.00
N LEU A 267 -1.26 4.18 -13.01
CA LEU A 267 -1.70 5.56 -12.87
C LEU A 267 -1.09 6.12 -11.59
N GLY A 268 -0.56 7.33 -11.63
CA GLY A 268 -0.01 7.95 -10.43
C GLY A 268 -0.04 9.46 -10.47
N ILE A 269 -0.33 10.05 -9.31
CA ILE A 269 -0.16 11.47 -9.06
C ILE A 269 1.33 11.75 -8.96
N ALA A 270 1.82 12.53 -9.91
CA ALA A 270 3.23 12.87 -10.03
C ALA A 270 3.41 14.18 -10.79
N THR A 271 4.57 14.79 -10.59
CA THR A 271 5.04 15.91 -11.43
C THR A 271 6.32 15.50 -12.14
N LYS A 272 6.72 16.26 -13.16
CA LYS A 272 7.99 16.01 -13.86
C LYS A 272 9.23 15.97 -12.97
N ASN A 273 9.18 16.61 -11.80
CA ASN A 273 10.28 16.65 -10.83
C ASN A 273 10.09 15.68 -9.66
N ALA A 274 8.94 15.02 -9.55
CA ALA A 274 8.59 14.13 -8.46
C ALA A 274 7.72 12.97 -8.98
N ILE A 275 8.38 11.91 -9.44
CA ILE A 275 7.76 10.71 -10.01
C ILE A 275 7.80 9.50 -9.07
N GLY A 276 7.99 9.72 -7.77
CA GLY A 276 8.09 8.67 -6.76
C GLY A 276 6.90 7.69 -6.74
N THR A 277 5.69 8.20 -6.90
CA THR A 277 4.48 7.37 -7.07
C THR A 277 4.61 6.43 -8.26
N LEU A 278 5.20 6.88 -9.37
CA LEU A 278 5.39 6.03 -10.55
C LEU A 278 6.43 4.94 -10.30
N TYR A 279 7.47 5.20 -9.50
CA TYR A 279 8.42 4.15 -9.08
C TYR A 279 7.79 3.08 -8.21
N HIS A 280 6.89 3.49 -7.31
CA HIS A 280 6.11 2.61 -6.45
C HIS A 280 5.28 1.64 -7.30
N GLU A 281 4.43 2.18 -8.18
CA GLU A 281 3.55 1.37 -9.01
C GLU A 281 4.32 0.55 -10.06
N LEU A 282 5.43 1.08 -10.57
CA LEU A 282 6.30 0.33 -11.49
C LEU A 282 6.91 -0.89 -10.79
N PHE A 283 7.29 -0.77 -9.51
CA PHE A 283 7.83 -1.90 -8.75
C PHE A 283 6.84 -3.06 -8.70
N HIS A 284 5.57 -2.79 -8.41
CA HIS A 284 4.50 -3.81 -8.38
C HIS A 284 4.36 -4.56 -9.70
N LEU A 285 4.37 -3.87 -10.85
CA LEU A 285 4.31 -4.50 -12.16
C LEU A 285 5.54 -5.37 -12.45
N VAL A 286 6.73 -4.86 -12.10
CA VAL A 286 8.00 -5.55 -12.35
C VAL A 286 8.15 -6.80 -11.47
N VAL A 287 7.92 -6.67 -10.15
CA VAL A 287 8.14 -7.77 -9.21
C VAL A 287 7.20 -8.94 -9.47
N ARG A 288 5.93 -8.66 -9.77
CA ARG A 288 4.91 -9.69 -10.02
C ARG A 288 5.05 -10.40 -11.37
N THR A 289 6.01 -9.98 -12.20
CA THR A 289 6.42 -10.73 -13.39
C THR A 289 7.06 -12.08 -13.02
N ASP A 290 7.68 -12.18 -11.84
CA ASP A 290 8.48 -13.34 -11.42
C ASP A 290 8.16 -13.83 -10.00
N LEU A 291 7.57 -12.95 -9.18
CA LEU A 291 7.16 -13.20 -7.80
C LEU A 291 5.77 -12.62 -7.58
N GLY A 292 4.76 -13.18 -8.25
CA GLY A 292 3.37 -12.72 -8.12
C GLY A 292 2.72 -13.09 -6.78
N ASP A 293 3.30 -14.06 -6.08
CA ASP A 293 2.93 -14.55 -4.74
C ASP A 293 3.78 -13.91 -3.62
N ILE A 294 4.36 -12.74 -3.89
CA ILE A 294 5.10 -11.92 -2.92
C ILE A 294 4.22 -11.58 -1.70
N PRO A 295 4.73 -11.70 -0.45
CA PRO A 295 4.00 -11.29 0.74
C PRO A 295 3.72 -9.79 0.75
N ALA A 296 2.55 -9.39 1.26
CA ALA A 296 2.08 -8.00 1.26
C ALA A 296 3.07 -7.01 1.87
N TRP A 297 3.66 -7.35 3.02
CA TRP A 297 4.63 -6.50 3.71
C TRP A 297 5.91 -6.27 2.89
N LEU A 298 6.36 -7.27 2.13
CA LEU A 298 7.57 -7.20 1.33
C LEU A 298 7.32 -6.40 0.05
N ASP A 299 6.17 -6.62 -0.59
CA ASP A 299 5.75 -5.92 -1.80
C ASP A 299 5.56 -4.42 -1.55
N GLU A 300 4.64 -4.08 -0.65
CA GLU A 300 4.32 -2.70 -0.29
C GLU A 300 5.50 -2.00 0.37
N GLY A 301 6.26 -2.74 1.18
CA GLY A 301 7.47 -2.24 1.81
C GLY A 301 8.54 -1.80 0.81
N LEU A 302 8.82 -2.62 -0.21
CA LEU A 302 9.79 -2.29 -1.26
C LEU A 302 9.28 -1.19 -2.19
N ALA A 303 8.01 -1.27 -2.61
CA ALA A 303 7.39 -0.21 -3.41
C ALA A 303 7.46 1.14 -2.68
N SER A 304 7.22 1.14 -1.36
CA SER A 304 7.30 2.35 -0.52
C SER A 304 8.72 2.85 -0.34
N LEU A 305 9.68 1.95 -0.17
CA LEU A 305 11.10 2.29 -0.08
C LEU A 305 11.55 3.07 -1.32
N TYR A 306 11.11 2.65 -2.51
CA TYR A 306 11.49 3.29 -3.76
C TYR A 306 10.67 4.54 -4.11
N SER A 307 9.50 4.75 -3.50
CA SER A 307 8.68 5.93 -3.75
C SER A 307 9.33 7.22 -3.24
N VAL A 308 10.13 7.13 -2.18
CA VAL A 308 10.98 8.22 -1.70
C VAL A 308 12.41 7.70 -1.64
N SER A 309 13.10 7.79 -2.78
CA SER A 309 14.44 7.24 -2.96
C SER A 309 15.39 8.24 -3.62
N TYR A 310 16.68 7.91 -3.61
CA TYR A 310 17.71 8.66 -4.30
C TYR A 310 18.72 7.73 -4.96
N TRP A 311 19.27 8.17 -6.08
CA TRP A 311 20.35 7.44 -6.76
C TRP A 311 21.68 7.76 -6.11
N GLN A 312 22.41 6.72 -5.74
CA GLN A 312 23.84 6.80 -5.48
C GLN A 312 24.53 5.82 -6.41
N ASN A 313 25.22 6.37 -7.42
CA ASN A 313 25.70 5.64 -8.59
C ASN A 313 24.54 4.92 -9.32
N ASP A 314 24.64 3.59 -9.49
CA ASP A 314 23.66 2.74 -10.15
C ASP A 314 22.70 2.03 -9.18
N THR A 315 22.75 2.38 -7.89
CA THR A 315 21.89 1.80 -6.86
C THR A 315 20.87 2.83 -6.39
N LEU A 316 19.62 2.40 -6.32
CA LEU A 316 18.52 3.20 -5.76
C LEU A 316 18.39 2.91 -4.27
N TYR A 317 18.62 3.92 -3.44
CA TYR A 317 18.52 3.81 -1.99
C TYR A 317 17.24 4.44 -1.49
N GLY A 318 16.58 3.75 -0.55
CA GLY A 318 15.47 4.30 0.20
C GLY A 318 15.92 5.51 1.00
N ASN A 319 15.09 6.55 1.02
CA ASN A 319 15.37 7.73 1.79
C ASN A 319 14.98 7.51 3.25
N LYS A 320 15.94 7.74 4.16
CA LYS A 320 15.71 7.64 5.60
C LYS A 320 14.93 8.82 6.17
N HIS A 321 14.63 9.87 5.40
CA HIS A 321 13.82 10.99 5.89
C HIS A 321 12.37 10.56 6.19
N ILE A 322 11.69 11.35 7.03
CA ILE A 322 10.41 11.23 7.80
C ILE A 322 9.19 10.66 7.03
N TRP A 323 9.31 10.20 5.79
CA TRP A 323 8.23 9.58 5.03
C TRP A 323 7.60 8.41 5.80
N ARG A 324 6.29 8.53 6.06
CA ARG A 324 5.45 7.59 6.82
C ARG A 324 5.85 7.35 8.28
N ILE A 325 6.86 8.02 8.81
CA ILE A 325 7.31 7.71 10.18
C ILE A 325 6.28 8.10 11.24
N ASP A 326 5.47 9.12 10.97
CA ASP A 326 4.44 9.62 11.88
C ASP A 326 3.46 8.52 12.30
N GLN A 327 3.19 7.54 11.44
CA GLN A 327 2.33 6.39 11.73
C GLN A 327 2.88 5.44 12.80
N LEU A 328 4.19 5.49 13.08
CA LEU A 328 4.85 4.69 14.12
C LEU A 328 5.07 5.48 15.41
N ASP A 329 4.82 6.79 15.41
CA ASP A 329 4.94 7.64 16.58
C ASP A 329 3.83 7.30 17.60
N GLN A 330 4.20 7.29 18.88
CA GLN A 330 3.26 6.96 19.97
C GLN A 330 2.03 7.87 20.00
N ARG A 331 2.15 9.14 19.60
CA ARG A 331 1.01 10.07 19.54
C ARG A 331 0.00 9.62 18.49
N TYR A 332 0.46 9.21 17.31
CA TYR A 332 -0.41 8.68 16.27
C TYR A 332 -1.11 7.42 16.74
N LEU A 333 -0.34 6.44 17.25
CA LEU A 333 -0.85 5.15 17.73
C LEU A 333 -1.90 5.33 18.83
N LEU A 334 -1.65 6.22 19.80
CA LEU A 334 -2.60 6.54 20.87
C LEU A 334 -3.85 7.24 20.32
N SER A 335 -3.69 8.23 19.44
CA SER A 335 -4.82 9.00 18.87
C SER A 335 -5.75 8.18 17.98
N THR A 336 -5.22 7.12 17.36
CA THR A 336 -5.94 6.23 16.45
C THR A 336 -6.29 4.89 17.10
N ALA A 337 -5.90 4.67 18.36
CA ALA A 337 -6.03 3.40 19.08
C ALA A 337 -5.44 2.19 18.33
N GLN A 338 -4.35 2.40 17.59
CA GLN A 338 -3.67 1.34 16.84
C GLN A 338 -2.43 0.82 17.57
N THR A 339 -1.98 -0.36 17.15
CA THR A 339 -0.76 -0.99 17.68
C THR A 339 0.17 -1.37 16.54
N VAL A 340 1.47 -1.23 16.79
CA VAL A 340 2.47 -1.76 15.86
C VAL A 340 2.52 -3.28 16.04
N PRO A 341 2.28 -4.07 14.98
CA PRO A 341 2.36 -5.54 15.08
C PRO A 341 3.78 -5.98 15.38
N SER A 342 3.94 -7.12 16.04
CA SER A 342 5.27 -7.76 16.11
C SER A 342 5.71 -8.22 14.72
N PHE A 343 7.01 -8.43 14.52
CA PHE A 343 7.51 -8.98 13.26
C PHE A 343 6.94 -10.36 12.95
N ALA A 344 6.77 -11.20 13.97
CA ALA A 344 6.11 -12.49 13.82
C ALA A 344 4.68 -12.35 13.24
N GLN A 345 3.94 -11.36 13.73
CA GLN A 345 2.59 -11.06 13.26
C GLN A 345 2.60 -10.44 11.86
N LEU A 346 3.44 -9.43 11.61
CA LEU A 346 3.56 -8.76 10.30
C LEU A 346 3.88 -9.77 9.19
N PHE A 347 4.84 -10.67 9.42
CA PHE A 347 5.25 -11.68 8.45
C PHE A 347 4.22 -12.79 8.25
N SER A 348 3.23 -12.91 9.13
CA SER A 348 2.11 -13.84 8.97
C SER A 348 0.92 -13.25 8.23
N TYR A 349 0.89 -11.93 8.00
CA TYR A 349 -0.25 -11.28 7.36
C TYR A 349 -0.42 -11.70 5.90
N ASN A 350 -1.65 -12.06 5.56
CA ASN A 350 -2.11 -12.02 4.19
C ASN A 350 -2.47 -10.58 3.77
N TRP A 351 -2.82 -10.37 2.50
CA TRP A 351 -3.19 -9.05 1.97
C TRP A 351 -4.40 -8.39 2.69
N GLU A 352 -5.38 -9.18 3.13
CA GLU A 352 -6.55 -8.64 3.86
C GLU A 352 -6.15 -8.08 5.22
N GLN A 353 -5.40 -8.87 5.99
CA GLN A 353 -4.90 -8.47 7.31
C GLN A 353 -3.92 -7.30 7.21
N PHE A 354 -3.03 -7.32 6.23
CA PHE A 354 -2.07 -6.25 5.98
C PHE A 354 -2.78 -4.92 5.67
N ASN A 355 -3.88 -4.97 4.91
CA ASN A 355 -4.70 -3.81 4.57
C ASN A 355 -5.74 -3.45 5.65
N GLY A 356 -5.57 -3.93 6.89
CA GLY A 356 -6.42 -3.52 8.02
C GLY A 356 -7.61 -4.43 8.31
N GLY A 357 -7.68 -5.62 7.70
CA GLY A 357 -8.70 -6.63 7.96
C GLY A 357 -9.94 -6.51 7.07
N GLU A 358 -10.95 -7.36 7.31
CA GLU A 358 -12.17 -7.46 6.50
C GLU A 358 -12.99 -6.16 6.49
N GLU A 359 -13.13 -5.50 7.64
CA GLU A 359 -13.77 -4.19 7.78
C GLU A 359 -12.87 -3.01 7.32
N ILE A 360 -11.61 -3.31 6.97
CA ILE A 360 -10.53 -2.37 6.60
C ILE A 360 -10.40 -1.23 7.62
N ASN A 361 -9.54 -1.43 8.60
CA ASN A 361 -9.04 -0.36 9.45
C ASN A 361 -7.86 0.34 8.77
N LEU A 362 -8.13 1.47 8.12
CA LEU A 362 -7.12 2.25 7.38
C LEU A 362 -6.01 2.82 8.27
N CYS A 363 -6.30 3.08 9.55
CA CYS A 363 -5.27 3.48 10.51
C CYS A 363 -4.31 2.31 10.77
N GLN A 364 -4.81 1.10 10.98
CA GLN A 364 -3.95 -0.08 11.16
C GLN A 364 -3.15 -0.39 9.88
N ALA A 365 -3.80 -0.31 8.72
CA ALA A 365 -3.13 -0.48 7.43
C ALA A 365 -1.97 0.52 7.31
N SER A 366 -2.20 1.79 7.65
CA SER A 366 -1.16 2.83 7.65
C SER A 366 0.04 2.49 8.54
N VAL A 367 -0.19 1.91 9.71
CA VAL A 367 0.88 1.39 10.58
C VAL A 367 1.65 0.26 9.90
N ASN A 368 0.95 -0.69 9.28
CA ASN A 368 1.56 -1.84 8.61
C ASN A 368 2.45 -1.42 7.42
N TYR A 369 1.97 -0.48 6.60
CA TYR A 369 2.73 0.07 5.47
C TYR A 369 3.96 0.85 5.96
N SER A 370 3.80 1.64 7.03
CA SER A 370 4.93 2.37 7.61
C SER A 370 6.00 1.46 8.21
N LEU A 371 5.58 0.48 9.01
CA LEU A 371 6.48 -0.51 9.61
C LEU A 371 7.25 -1.26 8.52
N SER A 372 6.55 -1.69 7.47
CA SER A 372 7.16 -2.37 6.34
C SER A 372 8.18 -1.47 5.66
N ASN A 373 7.81 -0.25 5.24
CA ASN A 373 8.74 0.70 4.61
C ASN A 373 10.07 0.84 5.39
N HIS A 374 9.98 1.07 6.71
CA HIS A 374 11.17 1.26 7.54
C HIS A 374 11.94 -0.06 7.76
N LEU A 375 11.27 -1.20 7.86
CA LEU A 375 11.92 -2.51 7.86
C LEU A 375 12.71 -2.76 6.58
N LEU A 376 12.17 -2.40 5.41
CA LEU A 376 12.87 -2.60 4.15
C LEU A 376 14.07 -1.65 4.01
N ILE A 377 13.98 -0.43 4.56
CA ILE A 377 15.14 0.49 4.63
C ILE A 377 16.22 -0.11 5.54
N PHE A 378 15.86 -0.64 6.70
CA PHE A 378 16.79 -1.36 7.57
C PHE A 378 17.47 -2.53 6.86
N LEU A 379 16.70 -3.39 6.19
CA LEU A 379 17.25 -4.52 5.45
C LEU A 379 18.13 -4.08 4.26
N GLN A 380 17.88 -2.89 3.69
CA GLN A 380 18.76 -2.30 2.68
C GLN A 380 20.10 -1.89 3.29
N ASP A 381 20.08 -1.19 4.43
CA ASP A 381 21.28 -0.80 5.17
C ASP A 381 22.13 -2.02 5.57
N GLN A 382 21.49 -3.14 5.92
CA GLN A 382 22.17 -4.38 6.27
C GLN A 382 22.62 -5.21 5.06
N ASN A 383 22.41 -4.73 3.83
CA ASN A 383 22.67 -5.45 2.58
C ASN A 383 21.95 -6.83 2.51
N LYS A 384 20.76 -6.95 3.09
CA LYS A 384 19.99 -8.20 3.17
C LYS A 384 18.86 -8.30 2.13
N LEU A 385 18.44 -7.18 1.52
CA LEU A 385 17.29 -7.15 0.61
C LEU A 385 17.41 -8.14 -0.57
N GLN A 386 18.56 -8.19 -1.24
CA GLN A 386 18.73 -9.04 -2.41
C GLN A 386 18.58 -10.52 -2.04
N ALA A 387 19.24 -10.97 -0.97
CA ALA A 387 19.17 -12.35 -0.51
C ALA A 387 17.74 -12.74 -0.11
N LEU A 388 17.05 -11.85 0.62
CA LEU A 388 15.66 -12.05 1.01
C LEU A 388 14.73 -12.19 -0.20
N MET A 389 14.87 -11.29 -1.18
CA MET A 389 14.07 -11.35 -2.41
C MET A 389 14.34 -12.62 -3.22
N GLN A 390 15.60 -13.08 -3.30
CA GLN A 390 15.90 -14.37 -3.94
C GLN A 390 15.26 -15.55 -3.18
N ALA A 391 15.25 -15.52 -1.85
CA ALA A 391 14.65 -16.57 -1.05
C ALA A 391 13.14 -16.68 -1.29
N PHE A 392 12.43 -15.56 -1.35
CA PHE A 392 11.00 -15.56 -1.72
C PHE A 392 10.76 -15.95 -3.17
N LYS A 393 11.58 -15.45 -4.12
CA LYS A 393 11.50 -15.84 -5.53
C LYS A 393 11.62 -17.35 -5.72
N ASN A 394 12.54 -17.97 -4.98
CA ASN A 394 12.83 -19.40 -5.03
C ASN A 394 12.06 -20.20 -3.97
N ARG A 395 11.03 -19.61 -3.34
CA ARG A 395 10.17 -20.31 -2.39
C ARG A 395 9.57 -21.54 -3.05
N LYS A 396 9.72 -22.68 -2.38
CA LYS A 396 9.05 -23.91 -2.77
C LYS A 396 7.53 -23.73 -2.65
N ASP A 397 6.81 -24.04 -3.72
CA ASP A 397 5.35 -24.03 -3.71
C ASP A 397 4.79 -25.29 -3.01
N PRO A 398 3.46 -25.37 -2.77
CA PRO A 398 2.84 -26.54 -2.13
C PRO A 398 3.06 -27.86 -2.87
N GLY A 399 3.44 -27.80 -4.16
CA GLY A 399 3.78 -28.93 -5.01
C GLY A 399 2.60 -29.85 -5.33
N GLY A 400 2.93 -31.08 -5.73
CA GLY A 400 1.97 -32.12 -6.08
C GLY A 400 1.65 -33.07 -4.93
N LYS A 401 1.10 -34.23 -5.30
CA LYS A 401 0.58 -35.30 -4.42
C LYS A 401 1.49 -35.64 -3.24
N GLU A 402 2.77 -35.85 -3.51
CA GLU A 402 3.79 -36.30 -2.53
C GLU A 402 4.70 -35.17 -2.02
N ALA A 403 4.39 -33.91 -2.34
CA ALA A 403 5.26 -32.81 -1.95
C ALA A 403 5.15 -32.49 -0.46
N ALA A 404 6.28 -32.24 0.21
CA ALA A 404 6.26 -31.59 1.52
C ALA A 404 5.64 -30.19 1.44
N ALA A 405 5.00 -29.76 2.54
CA ALA A 405 4.33 -28.47 2.63
C ALA A 405 5.26 -27.28 2.27
N ALA A 406 4.67 -26.23 1.73
CA ALA A 406 5.40 -24.99 1.46
C ALA A 406 5.93 -24.37 2.76
N PRO A 407 7.16 -23.83 2.78
CA PRO A 407 7.68 -23.14 3.95
C PRO A 407 6.89 -21.85 4.19
N THR A 408 6.66 -21.52 5.46
CA THR A 408 6.05 -20.25 5.85
C THR A 408 7.00 -19.09 5.60
N ASP A 409 6.46 -17.88 5.47
CA ASP A 409 7.26 -16.67 5.30
C ASP A 409 8.25 -16.48 6.47
N LEU A 410 7.84 -16.82 7.70
CA LEU A 410 8.72 -16.83 8.87
C LEU A 410 9.90 -17.79 8.72
N ALA A 411 9.66 -19.01 8.23
CA ALA A 411 10.71 -20.00 8.02
C ALA A 411 11.72 -19.52 6.95
N ILE A 412 11.23 -18.88 5.88
CA ILE A 412 12.08 -18.31 4.82
C ILE A 412 12.95 -17.19 5.39
N ILE A 413 12.34 -16.27 6.14
CA ILE A 413 13.06 -15.14 6.77
C ILE A 413 14.13 -15.66 7.72
N GLN A 414 13.79 -16.61 8.60
CA GLN A 414 14.74 -17.18 9.55
C GLN A 414 15.89 -17.89 8.85
N ALA A 415 15.61 -18.71 7.83
CA ALA A 415 16.64 -19.40 7.06
C ALA A 415 17.56 -18.43 6.30
N THR A 416 17.02 -17.31 5.82
CA THR A 416 17.75 -16.35 4.99
C THR A 416 18.57 -15.36 5.81
N LEU A 417 18.01 -14.87 6.92
CA LEU A 417 18.64 -13.84 7.75
C LEU A 417 19.44 -14.42 8.91
N GLY A 418 19.18 -15.68 9.29
CA GLY A 418 19.80 -16.31 10.46
C GLY A 418 19.25 -15.81 11.80
N LEU A 419 18.13 -15.09 11.78
CA LEU A 419 17.51 -14.46 12.94
C LEU A 419 16.06 -14.95 13.09
N SER A 420 15.62 -15.22 14.32
CA SER A 420 14.20 -15.35 14.59
C SER A 420 13.49 -14.00 14.38
N ALA A 421 12.16 -14.02 14.25
CA ALA A 421 11.39 -12.77 14.12
C ALA A 421 11.64 -11.82 15.31
N ASP A 422 11.73 -12.35 16.53
CA ASP A 422 11.99 -11.55 17.74
C ASP A 422 13.41 -10.95 17.74
N SER A 423 14.42 -11.72 17.34
CA SER A 423 15.80 -11.22 17.24
C SER A 423 15.92 -10.16 16.16
N LEU A 424 15.27 -10.36 14.99
CA LEU A 424 15.23 -9.38 13.92
C LEU A 424 14.53 -8.09 14.37
N GLN A 425 13.44 -8.20 15.12
CA GLN A 425 12.75 -7.03 15.68
C GLN A 425 13.64 -6.27 16.67
N ALA A 426 14.34 -6.96 17.56
CA ALA A 426 15.25 -6.31 18.50
C ALA A 426 16.39 -5.54 17.80
N GLU A 427 16.96 -6.10 16.73
CA GLU A 427 17.97 -5.42 15.92
C GLU A 427 17.40 -4.21 15.17
N PHE A 428 16.21 -4.38 14.58
CA PHE A 428 15.49 -3.30 13.93
C PHE A 428 15.17 -2.17 14.90
N ASP A 429 14.69 -2.46 16.11
CA ASP A 429 14.32 -1.46 17.12
C ASP A 429 15.52 -0.61 17.54
N LYS A 430 16.68 -1.26 17.68
CA LYS A 430 17.94 -0.56 17.96
C LYS A 430 18.32 0.36 16.81
N TRP A 431 18.31 -0.15 15.58
CA TRP A 431 18.59 0.65 14.39
C TRP A 431 17.62 1.81 14.23
N PHE A 432 16.32 1.56 14.42
CA PHE A 432 15.26 2.55 14.26
C PHE A 432 15.43 3.67 15.29
N THR A 433 15.61 3.33 16.56
CA THR A 433 15.83 4.31 17.63
C THR A 433 17.06 5.18 17.35
N GLN A 434 18.15 4.58 16.85
CA GLN A 434 19.36 5.31 16.49
C GLN A 434 19.16 6.29 15.33
N ASN A 435 18.36 5.93 14.32
CA ASN A 435 18.11 6.78 13.15
C ASN A 435 17.03 7.85 13.40
N TYR A 436 16.06 7.58 14.28
CA TYR A 436 14.84 8.39 14.41
C TYR A 436 14.60 9.00 15.78
N GLN A 437 15.44 8.69 16.77
CA GLN A 437 15.41 9.26 18.12
C GLN A 437 14.12 8.93 18.93
N PHE A 438 13.37 7.90 18.53
CA PHE A 438 12.31 7.29 19.35
C PHE A 438 12.20 5.79 19.11
N GLY A 439 11.70 5.04 20.10
CA GLY A 439 11.50 3.61 20.01
C GLY A 439 10.05 3.23 19.69
N ILE A 440 9.85 2.33 18.75
CA ILE A 440 8.52 1.87 18.32
C ILE A 440 7.88 0.95 19.37
N TYR A 441 8.66 -0.01 19.86
CA TYR A 441 8.21 -1.02 20.84
C TYR A 441 8.74 -0.75 22.25
N ALA A 442 9.29 0.45 22.51
CA ALA A 442 9.76 0.81 23.83
C ALA A 442 8.62 0.57 24.85
N PRO A 443 8.88 -0.12 25.97
CA PRO A 443 7.85 -0.43 26.93
C PRO A 443 7.12 0.85 27.29
N LYS A 444 5.79 0.81 27.19
CA LYS A 444 4.92 1.88 27.69
C LYS A 444 5.48 2.27 29.05
N VAL A 445 6.02 3.49 29.19
CA VAL A 445 6.33 4.02 30.51
C VAL A 445 5.08 3.79 31.33
N ALA A 446 5.22 3.04 32.42
CA ALA A 446 4.12 2.42 33.13
C ALA A 446 3.07 3.47 33.54
N SER A 447 2.05 3.64 32.72
CA SER A 447 0.82 4.34 33.07
C SER A 447 -0.34 3.78 32.25
N VAL A 448 -0.67 2.52 32.50
CA VAL A 448 -1.95 1.94 32.08
C VAL A 448 -2.63 1.41 33.34
N SER A 449 -3.39 2.28 34.01
CA SER A 449 -4.47 1.84 34.90
C SER A 449 -5.73 1.57 34.08
N ARG A 450 -6.45 0.52 34.47
CA ARG A 450 -7.70 0.00 33.92
C ARG A 450 -8.76 1.09 33.58
N PRO A 451 -9.72 0.79 32.68
CA PRO A 451 -10.78 1.72 32.29
C PRO A 451 -11.59 2.12 33.52
N GLY A 452 -11.44 3.37 33.95
CA GLY A 452 -12.10 3.92 35.14
C GLY A 452 -11.20 4.83 35.99
N ASN A 453 -9.88 4.68 35.87
CA ASN A 453 -8.91 5.54 36.55
C ASN A 453 -8.04 6.28 35.53
N LEU A 454 -8.55 7.42 35.04
CA LEU A 454 -7.69 8.43 34.43
C LEU A 454 -6.68 8.91 35.48
N THR A 455 -5.43 9.06 35.06
CA THR A 455 -4.32 9.55 35.90
C THR A 455 -3.86 10.90 35.38
N GLU A 456 -3.14 11.69 36.17
CA GLU A 456 -2.70 13.05 35.75
C GLU A 456 -1.87 13.06 34.44
N THR A 457 -1.30 11.91 34.07
CA THR A 457 -0.53 11.70 32.83
C THR A 457 -1.38 11.26 31.62
N SER A 458 -2.68 11.00 31.80
CA SER A 458 -3.59 10.64 30.70
C SER A 458 -3.73 11.77 29.68
N SER A 459 -3.93 11.39 28.41
CA SER A 459 -3.94 12.35 27.30
C SER A 459 -5.18 13.24 27.31
N TYR A 460 -5.12 14.38 26.61
CA TYR A 460 -6.30 15.24 26.42
C TYR A 460 -7.49 14.49 25.83
N SER A 461 -7.25 13.60 24.86
CA SER A 461 -8.30 12.81 24.19
C SER A 461 -8.97 11.81 25.14
N ASP A 462 -8.20 11.19 26.03
CA ASP A 462 -8.73 10.25 27.04
C ASP A 462 -9.67 10.98 28.02
N TYR A 463 -9.24 12.15 28.49
CA TYR A 463 -10.07 13.01 29.33
C TYR A 463 -11.30 13.53 28.58
N LYS A 464 -11.15 13.99 27.34
CA LYS A 464 -12.25 14.48 26.49
C LYS A 464 -13.31 13.39 26.29
N SER A 465 -12.92 12.21 25.83
CA SER A 465 -13.84 11.10 25.56
C SER A 465 -14.54 10.58 26.81
N THR A 466 -13.82 10.53 27.94
CA THR A 466 -14.39 10.11 29.22
C THR A 466 -15.38 11.13 29.76
N VAL A 467 -15.04 12.42 29.74
CA VAL A 467 -15.98 13.48 30.17
C VAL A 467 -17.22 13.49 29.30
N ARG A 468 -17.08 13.36 27.97
CA ARG A 468 -18.23 13.28 27.05
C ARG A 468 -19.16 12.14 27.43
N ARG A 469 -18.65 10.90 27.55
CA ARG A 469 -19.45 9.74 27.97
C ARG A 469 -20.14 9.93 29.32
N MET A 470 -19.46 10.56 30.27
CA MET A 470 -20.04 10.81 31.60
C MET A 470 -21.17 11.84 31.54
N LEU A 471 -21.01 12.91 30.75
CA LEU A 471 -22.07 13.89 30.53
C LEU A 471 -23.28 13.27 29.81
N ASP A 472 -23.03 12.44 28.79
CA ASP A 472 -24.09 11.74 28.06
C ASP A 472 -24.84 10.76 28.98
N GLY A 473 -24.13 9.97 29.78
CA GLY A 473 -24.75 9.07 30.76
C GLY A 473 -25.55 9.81 31.84
N LEU A 474 -25.05 10.94 32.34
CA LEU A 474 -25.79 11.79 33.29
C LEU A 474 -27.09 12.34 32.67
N LYS A 475 -27.09 12.63 31.37
CA LYS A 475 -28.26 13.11 30.61
C LYS A 475 -29.30 12.02 30.41
N GLU A 476 -28.87 10.80 30.09
CA GLU A 476 -29.74 9.63 29.94
C GLU A 476 -30.42 9.24 31.26
N MET A 477 -29.74 9.44 32.40
CA MET A 477 -30.28 9.18 33.73
C MET A 477 -31.38 10.17 34.19
N GLY A 478 -31.75 11.16 33.36
CA GLY A 478 -32.87 12.07 33.65
C GLY A 478 -32.65 13.00 34.85
N ILE A 479 -31.38 13.30 35.18
CA ILE A 479 -31.02 14.02 36.40
C ILE A 479 -31.60 15.46 36.42
N PRO A 480 -32.29 15.91 37.49
CA PRO A 480 -33.17 17.09 37.42
C PRO A 480 -32.47 18.47 37.51
N GLU A 481 -31.17 18.54 37.83
CA GLU A 481 -30.47 19.83 37.85
C GLU A 481 -29.99 20.22 36.44
N LYS A 482 -30.96 20.50 35.54
CA LYS A 482 -30.72 20.95 34.15
C LYS A 482 -29.71 22.11 34.05
N LYS A 483 -29.59 22.93 35.09
CA LYS A 483 -28.68 24.08 35.14
C LYS A 483 -27.21 23.70 35.37
N GLU A 484 -26.93 22.67 36.17
CA GLU A 484 -25.56 22.24 36.49
C GLU A 484 -24.95 21.43 35.34
N LEU A 485 -25.74 20.51 34.75
CA LEU A 485 -25.31 19.74 33.58
C LEU A 485 -25.03 20.63 32.36
N ALA A 486 -25.91 21.60 32.09
CA ALA A 486 -25.70 22.58 31.02
C ALA A 486 -24.45 23.45 31.24
N ALA A 487 -24.08 23.73 32.50
CA ALA A 487 -22.85 24.43 32.83
C ALA A 487 -21.60 23.58 32.54
N PHE A 488 -21.64 22.28 32.80
CA PHE A 488 -20.56 21.35 32.45
C PHE A 488 -20.43 21.15 30.94
N GLU A 489 -21.52 20.96 30.21
CA GLU A 489 -21.52 20.88 28.74
C GLU A 489 -20.93 22.14 28.11
N LYS A 490 -21.30 23.33 28.62
CA LYS A 490 -20.75 24.61 28.16
C LYS A 490 -19.24 24.72 28.40
N ARG A 491 -18.76 24.28 29.57
CA ARG A 491 -17.34 24.29 29.91
C ARG A 491 -16.55 23.28 29.09
N PHE A 492 -17.11 22.09 28.85
CA PHE A 492 -16.53 21.07 27.98
C PHE A 492 -16.31 21.64 26.57
N ALA A 493 -17.35 22.21 25.96
CA ALA A 493 -17.28 22.79 24.63
C ALA A 493 -16.28 23.95 24.56
N ALA A 494 -16.20 24.78 25.61
CA ALA A 494 -15.23 25.88 25.66
C ALA A 494 -13.78 25.38 25.70
N ILE A 495 -13.48 24.34 26.49
CA ILE A 495 -12.13 23.74 26.56
C ILE A 495 -11.79 23.06 25.23
N GLU A 496 -12.74 22.37 24.60
CA GLU A 496 -12.57 21.76 23.28
C GLU A 496 -12.25 22.76 22.19
N ALA A 497 -13.04 23.84 22.11
CA ALA A 497 -12.80 24.91 21.15
C ALA A 497 -11.45 25.62 21.38
N ALA A 498 -11.07 25.84 22.64
CA ALA A 498 -9.79 26.45 22.98
C ALA A 498 -8.60 25.54 22.63
N TYR A 499 -8.66 24.26 22.96
CA TYR A 499 -7.62 23.29 22.63
C TYR A 499 -7.43 23.20 21.11
N LYS A 500 -8.54 23.05 20.36
CA LYS A 500 -8.53 23.01 18.90
C LYS A 500 -7.93 24.28 18.30
N LYS A 501 -8.29 25.46 18.82
CA LYS A 501 -7.72 26.74 18.35
C LYS A 501 -6.20 26.81 18.53
N HIS A 502 -5.65 26.24 19.60
CA HIS A 502 -4.21 26.22 19.82
C HIS A 502 -3.51 25.19 18.92
N ASP A 503 -4.12 24.03 18.71
CA ASP A 503 -3.64 23.03 17.76
C ASP A 503 -3.61 23.58 16.33
N ASP A 504 -4.70 24.18 15.86
CA ASP A 504 -4.77 24.79 14.52
C ASP A 504 -3.66 25.86 14.33
N LYS A 505 -3.35 26.65 15.37
CA LYS A 505 -2.26 27.64 15.33
C LYS A 505 -0.87 27.01 15.34
N LEU A 506 -0.69 25.93 16.10
CA LEU A 506 0.54 25.16 16.11
C LEU A 506 0.83 24.59 14.71
N GLN A 507 -0.19 24.05 14.03
CA GLN A 507 -0.06 23.56 12.66
C GLN A 507 0.36 24.68 11.69
N VAL A 508 -0.21 25.89 11.83
CA VAL A 508 0.16 27.05 11.00
C VAL A 508 1.61 27.47 11.21
N GLU A 509 2.11 27.50 12.45
CA GLU A 509 3.52 27.85 12.71
C GLU A 509 4.49 26.75 12.26
N GLN A 510 4.12 25.48 12.41
CA GLN A 510 4.89 24.37 11.86
C GLN A 510 5.03 24.47 10.33
N GLU A 511 3.95 24.86 9.64
CA GLU A 511 3.96 25.07 8.19
C GLU A 511 4.82 26.28 7.77
N LYS A 512 4.80 27.37 8.54
CA LYS A 512 5.70 28.52 8.32
C LYS A 512 7.16 28.15 8.52
N TRP A 513 7.47 27.44 9.60
CA TRP A 513 8.80 26.94 9.88
C TRP A 513 9.30 26.03 8.75
N ARG A 514 8.43 25.15 8.24
CA ARG A 514 8.72 24.27 7.11
C ARG A 514 9.07 25.04 5.84
N LYS A 515 8.28 26.06 5.48
CA LYS A 515 8.52 26.93 4.32
C LYS A 515 9.81 27.73 4.41
N LYS A 516 10.19 28.15 5.62
CA LYS A 516 11.39 28.97 5.86
C LYS A 516 12.67 28.12 5.95
N SER A 517 12.56 26.91 6.48
CA SER A 517 13.67 25.95 6.58
C SER A 517 13.98 25.25 5.25
N MET A 518 13.18 25.50 4.20
CA MET A 518 13.40 25.00 2.83
C MET A 518 13.12 26.10 1.80
N PRO A 519 14.05 27.03 1.53
CA PRO A 519 13.87 28.02 0.48
C PRO A 519 13.86 27.37 -0.91
N ASN A 520 13.01 27.94 -1.77
CA ASN A 520 12.69 27.59 -3.15
C ASN A 520 13.93 27.21 -4.00
N ILE A 521 14.10 25.92 -4.36
CA ILE A 521 15.15 25.48 -5.28
C ILE A 521 14.66 25.65 -6.72
N ASN A 522 14.62 26.91 -7.17
CA ASN A 522 14.36 27.29 -8.57
C ASN A 522 15.66 27.79 -9.23
N ALA A 523 16.72 26.97 -9.18
CA ALA A 523 17.92 27.17 -9.99
C ALA A 523 18.32 25.84 -10.66
N PRO A 524 18.77 25.85 -11.93
CA PRO A 524 19.07 24.63 -12.67
C PRO A 524 20.25 23.88 -12.03
N ILE A 525 19.95 22.72 -11.46
CA ILE A 525 20.93 21.85 -10.82
C ILE A 525 21.61 21.03 -11.91
N MET A 526 22.67 21.56 -12.51
CA MET A 526 23.60 20.70 -13.26
C MET A 526 25.07 20.89 -12.91
N ASN A 527 25.47 21.83 -12.05
CA ASN A 527 26.90 22.07 -11.78
C ASN A 527 27.32 22.31 -10.31
N GLN A 528 26.56 21.86 -9.31
CA GLN A 528 26.94 22.09 -7.89
C GLN A 528 27.00 20.85 -6.98
N VAL A 529 27.22 19.65 -7.54
CA VAL A 529 27.50 18.45 -6.72
C VAL A 529 28.93 18.45 -6.13
N HIS A 530 29.76 19.46 -6.40
CA HIS A 530 31.13 19.55 -5.88
C HIS A 530 31.41 20.73 -4.93
N GLN A 531 30.44 21.58 -4.58
CA GLN A 531 30.68 22.70 -3.65
C GLN A 531 29.81 22.72 -2.37
N VAL A 532 28.82 21.83 -2.22
CA VAL A 532 28.08 21.71 -0.95
C VAL A 532 28.86 20.92 0.12
N GLN A 533 30.02 20.36 -0.23
CA GLN A 533 30.88 19.60 0.70
C GLN A 533 31.79 20.46 1.62
N GLN A 534 31.66 21.78 1.66
CA GLN A 534 32.49 22.63 2.53
C GLN A 534 31.76 23.74 3.31
N MET A 535 30.44 23.67 3.48
CA MET A 535 29.77 24.55 4.45
C MET A 535 29.61 23.81 5.78
N ALA A 536 30.40 24.23 6.77
CA ALA A 536 30.12 23.96 8.17
C ALA A 536 28.68 24.41 8.52
N PRO A 537 27.99 23.76 9.47
CA PRO A 537 26.62 24.10 9.83
C PRO A 537 26.61 25.50 10.47
N SER A 538 26.29 26.53 9.71
CA SER A 538 25.98 27.85 10.28
C SER A 538 24.59 27.79 10.92
N GLU A 539 24.58 27.64 12.24
CA GLU A 539 23.76 28.36 13.23
C GLU A 539 22.65 29.24 12.61
N VAL A 540 21.35 29.08 12.89
CA VAL A 540 20.62 29.13 14.17
C VAL A 540 19.21 28.52 13.94
N PRO A 541 18.62 27.72 14.86
CA PRO A 541 17.21 27.34 14.77
C PRO A 541 16.35 28.61 14.75
N ASP A 542 15.28 28.71 13.96
CA ASP A 542 14.37 29.86 14.01
C ASP A 542 13.73 29.95 15.42
N GLU A 543 14.42 30.61 16.34
CA GLU A 543 14.08 30.63 17.76
C GLU A 543 12.71 31.27 17.96
N ALA A 544 12.30 32.17 17.06
CA ALA A 544 10.97 32.78 17.11
C ALA A 544 9.88 31.75 16.79
N ALA A 545 10.06 30.93 15.75
CA ALA A 545 9.13 29.86 15.43
C ALA A 545 9.11 28.77 16.52
N ASN A 546 10.27 28.40 17.05
CA ASN A 546 10.38 27.45 18.15
C ASN A 546 9.71 27.98 19.43
N ARG A 547 9.91 29.26 19.78
CA ARG A 547 9.23 29.92 20.90
C ARG A 547 7.71 29.97 20.69
N ALA A 548 7.24 30.25 19.47
CA ALA A 548 5.81 30.29 19.15
C ALA A 548 5.16 28.89 19.24
N MET A 549 5.80 27.87 18.68
CA MET A 549 5.35 26.48 18.78
C MET A 549 5.32 26.02 20.24
N HIS A 550 6.38 26.30 21.01
CA HIS A 550 6.43 26.00 22.44
C HIS A 550 5.29 26.69 23.21
N GLY A 551 5.02 27.97 22.94
CA GLY A 551 3.91 28.70 23.56
C GLY A 551 2.53 28.10 23.23
N TYR A 552 2.34 27.52 22.05
CA TYR A 552 1.10 26.79 21.73
C TYR A 552 1.01 25.44 22.44
N PHE A 553 2.13 24.72 22.59
CA PHE A 553 2.16 23.51 23.41
C PHE A 553 1.80 23.79 24.87
N GLU A 554 2.37 24.84 25.48
CA GLU A 554 2.02 25.25 26.84
C GLU A 554 0.53 25.64 26.97
N ALA A 555 -0.01 26.32 25.96
CA ALA A 555 -1.42 26.68 25.93
C ALA A 555 -2.33 25.44 25.82
N MET A 556 -1.98 24.47 24.96
CA MET A 556 -2.69 23.20 24.84
C MET A 556 -2.63 22.39 26.14
N GLU A 557 -1.48 22.38 26.82
CA GLU A 557 -1.32 21.72 28.12
C GLU A 557 -2.16 22.40 29.21
N LYS A 558 -2.30 23.73 29.16
CA LYS A 558 -3.21 24.48 30.05
C LYS A 558 -4.67 24.09 29.82
N GLU A 559 -5.10 23.93 28.58
CA GLU A 559 -6.45 23.45 28.26
C GLU A 559 -6.62 21.97 28.67
N ARG A 560 -5.59 21.14 28.56
CA ARG A 560 -5.60 19.77 29.08
C ARG A 560 -5.83 19.74 30.58
N LYS A 561 -5.10 20.54 31.37
CA LYS A 561 -5.29 20.66 32.81
C LYS A 561 -6.72 21.10 33.19
N LYS A 562 -7.34 21.98 32.40
CA LYS A 562 -8.76 22.33 32.59
C LYS A 562 -9.69 21.14 32.31
N MET A 563 -9.40 20.33 31.30
CA MET A 563 -10.17 19.12 31.00
C MET A 563 -10.02 18.07 32.12
N VAL A 564 -8.81 17.92 32.69
CA VAL A 564 -8.58 17.07 33.87
C VAL A 564 -9.43 17.52 35.05
N LYS A 565 -9.44 18.83 35.33
CA LYS A 565 -10.27 19.41 36.40
C LYS A 565 -11.76 19.16 36.15
N LEU A 566 -12.23 19.40 34.92
CA LEU A 566 -13.61 19.16 34.52
C LEU A 566 -14.01 17.68 34.72
N HIS A 567 -13.13 16.74 34.36
CA HIS A 567 -13.34 15.32 34.63
C HIS A 567 -13.53 15.02 36.12
N GLY A 568 -12.71 15.57 36.99
CA GLY A 568 -12.85 15.39 38.44
C GLY A 568 -14.23 15.84 38.95
N GLU A 569 -14.70 16.99 38.47
CA GLU A 569 -16.00 17.55 38.87
C GLU A 569 -17.19 16.75 38.33
N VAL A 570 -17.16 16.37 37.04
CA VAL A 570 -18.21 15.53 36.44
C VAL A 570 -18.25 14.14 37.09
N LYS A 571 -17.10 13.59 37.49
CA LYS A 571 -17.02 12.34 38.24
C LYS A 571 -17.65 12.43 39.61
N GLN A 572 -17.39 13.49 40.37
CA GLN A 572 -18.03 13.71 41.65
C GLN A 572 -19.56 13.79 41.52
N LEU A 573 -20.06 14.45 40.47
CA LEU A 573 -21.49 14.50 40.18
C LEU A 573 -22.07 13.11 39.86
N ALA A 574 -21.43 12.36 38.97
CA ALA A 574 -21.85 11.00 38.62
C ALA A 574 -21.87 10.05 39.82
N ASP A 575 -20.85 10.13 40.69
CA ASP A 575 -20.75 9.30 41.89
C ASP A 575 -21.76 9.72 42.97
N LYS A 576 -22.18 10.98 43.02
CA LYS A 576 -23.28 11.46 43.88
C LYS A 576 -24.60 10.81 43.46
N TYR A 577 -24.91 10.81 42.17
CA TYR A 577 -26.18 10.27 41.65
C TYR A 577 -26.26 8.75 41.70
N LYS A 578 -25.16 8.04 41.40
CA LYS A 578 -25.11 6.58 41.56
C LYS A 578 -25.44 6.13 42.99
N ARG A 579 -25.02 6.90 44.00
CA ARG A 579 -25.33 6.64 45.41
C ARG A 579 -26.79 6.91 45.75
N GLN A 580 -27.41 7.92 45.14
CA GLN A 580 -28.84 8.26 45.35
C GLN A 580 -29.80 7.28 44.67
N THR A 581 -29.40 6.64 43.58
CA THR A 581 -30.22 5.62 42.89
C THR A 581 -30.07 4.21 43.48
N ALA A 582 -29.07 4.00 44.34
CA ALA A 582 -28.80 2.72 45.00
C ALA A 582 -29.37 2.64 46.44
N SER A 583 -29.86 3.76 46.97
CA SER A 583 -30.66 3.89 48.20
C SER A 583 -32.13 4.00 47.86
#